data_AF-A0A0S3S0Y8-F1
#
_entry.id   AF-A0A0S3S0Y8-F1
#
_cell.length_a   1.000
_cell.length_b   1.000
_cell.length_c   1.000
_cell.angle_alpha   90.00
_cell.angle_beta   90.00
_cell.angle_gamma   90.00
#
_symmetry.space_group_name_H-M   'P 1'
#
loop_
_entity.id
_entity.type
_entity.pdbx_description
1 polymer ?
#
loop_
_entity_poly.entity_id
_entity_poly.type
_entity_poly.pdbx_seq_one_letter_code
_entity_poly.pdbx_strand_id
1 'polypeptide(L)'
;MEEENIFFIFLLRFKKAEDMDCCVCTTMPLILRPPRNTICGACYEGVRSIINMMSNFETEKVKPVVANPNPNPSPVSRRNSNYSFSLQTLDDCIRWCSEHLEQFNQQKEDLVFLRGFVAAFKEQIHTDILVIPGRHGPPIPAHKSVLAARSEIFKNMLECDECKEAPSKSITIPDVKHEELECLLEFLYSGSLGEEKLEKHVYALSQAADKYVIPHLLKHCERYLLSSLSTCNALETLEIADTCSNQKLKETTLDFLVKNIDRVVSSPKFEAFVHRSPHLTVQLVTMAFANAAK
;
A
#
# COMPACT_ATOMS: atom_id res chain seq x y z
N MET A 1 12.84 34.42 -8.30
CA MET A 1 12.28 34.63 -9.65
C MET A 1 13.11 33.85 -10.68
N GLU A 2 13.19 32.52 -10.54
CA GLU A 2 13.98 31.68 -11.46
C GLU A 2 13.24 30.41 -11.90
N GLU A 3 11.95 30.26 -11.57
CA GLU A 3 11.15 29.10 -12.02
C GLU A 3 10.36 29.36 -13.31
N GLU A 4 10.24 30.60 -13.78
CA GLU A 4 9.62 30.89 -15.09
C GLU A 4 10.54 30.57 -16.28
N ASN A 5 11.83 30.27 -16.05
CA ASN A 5 12.79 29.99 -17.12
C ASN A 5 12.79 28.52 -17.59
N ILE A 6 12.30 27.57 -16.77
CA ILE A 6 12.26 26.15 -17.18
C ILE A 6 11.09 25.90 -18.14
N PHE A 7 9.95 26.58 -17.94
CA PHE A 7 8.81 26.48 -18.86
C PHE A 7 9.14 27.10 -20.23
N PHE A 8 9.93 28.18 -20.26
CA PHE A 8 10.40 28.79 -21.50
C PHE A 8 11.46 27.93 -22.23
N ILE A 9 12.34 27.22 -21.51
CA ILE A 9 13.27 26.26 -22.11
C ILE A 9 12.52 25.03 -22.65
N PHE A 10 11.45 24.58 -21.99
CA PHE A 10 10.61 23.48 -22.46
C PHE A 10 9.80 23.87 -23.72
N LEU A 11 9.27 25.09 -23.77
CA LEU A 11 8.59 25.64 -24.96
C LEU A 11 9.55 25.93 -26.12
N LEU A 12 10.79 26.36 -25.85
CA LEU A 12 11.81 26.58 -26.89
C LEU A 12 12.32 25.27 -27.50
N ARG A 13 12.25 24.14 -26.77
CA ARG A 13 12.48 22.81 -27.36
C ARG A 13 11.33 22.33 -28.25
N PHE A 14 10.12 22.85 -28.09
CA PHE A 14 9.01 22.59 -28.99
C PHE A 14 9.01 23.46 -30.25
N LYS A 15 9.70 24.61 -30.23
CA LYS A 15 9.73 25.55 -31.36
C LYS A 15 10.88 25.33 -32.35
N LYS A 16 11.64 24.25 -32.20
CA LYS A 16 12.73 23.87 -33.12
C LYS A 16 12.62 22.42 -33.60
N ALA A 17 11.40 22.01 -33.91
CA ALA A 17 11.11 20.83 -34.71
C ALA A 17 10.39 21.27 -36.01
N GLU A 18 10.94 22.28 -36.68
CA GLU A 18 10.69 22.44 -38.10
C GLU A 18 11.52 21.37 -38.83
N ASP A 19 10.84 20.62 -39.70
CA ASP A 19 11.32 19.55 -40.57
C ASP A 19 11.81 18.26 -39.93
N MET A 20 10.88 17.51 -39.31
CA MET A 20 10.98 16.04 -39.35
C MET A 20 9.72 15.44 -39.91
N ASP A 21 9.91 14.82 -41.07
CA ASP A 21 8.97 14.09 -41.89
C ASP A 21 8.42 12.82 -41.20
N CYS A 22 7.79 12.94 -40.03
CA CYS A 22 7.30 11.78 -39.27
C CYS A 22 5.91 11.34 -39.72
N CYS A 23 5.79 10.12 -40.25
CA CYS A 23 4.50 9.56 -40.69
C CYS A 23 3.47 9.35 -39.56
N VAL A 24 3.90 9.39 -38.28
CA VAL A 24 3.08 9.12 -37.09
C VAL A 24 2.55 10.41 -36.45
N CYS A 25 3.39 11.42 -36.23
CA CYS A 25 3.02 12.66 -35.54
C CYS A 25 2.93 13.89 -36.44
N THR A 26 3.07 13.76 -37.76
CA THR A 26 2.91 14.88 -38.70
C THR A 26 1.46 15.34 -38.78
N THR A 27 1.27 16.67 -38.85
CA THR A 27 -0.01 17.33 -39.13
C THR A 27 -0.29 17.48 -40.62
N MET A 28 0.61 17.02 -41.51
CA MET A 28 0.45 17.09 -42.96
C MET A 28 -0.70 16.18 -43.47
N PRO A 29 -1.52 16.67 -44.43
CA PRO A 29 -2.54 15.88 -45.11
C PRO A 29 -1.93 14.61 -45.74
N LEU A 30 -2.71 13.52 -45.79
CA LEU A 30 -2.26 12.19 -46.26
C LEU A 30 -1.52 12.19 -47.60
N ILE A 31 -1.83 13.14 -48.48
CA ILE A 31 -1.33 13.26 -49.85
C ILE A 31 0.09 13.85 -49.89
N LEU A 32 0.49 14.57 -48.84
CA LEU A 32 1.81 15.21 -48.71
C LEU A 32 2.68 14.51 -47.65
N ARG A 33 2.27 13.32 -47.20
CA ARG A 33 3.05 12.61 -46.18
C ARG A 33 4.35 12.04 -46.75
N PRO A 34 5.44 12.09 -45.96
CA PRO A 34 6.71 11.46 -46.31
C PRO A 34 6.56 9.94 -46.47
N PRO A 35 7.48 9.25 -47.15
CA PRO A 35 7.43 7.79 -47.32
C PRO A 35 7.25 7.10 -45.95
N ARG A 36 6.47 6.00 -45.92
CA ARG A 36 5.90 5.35 -44.69
C ARG A 36 6.90 4.97 -43.58
N ASN A 37 8.20 5.18 -43.77
CA ASN A 37 9.26 4.66 -42.93
C ASN A 37 10.06 5.75 -42.17
N THR A 38 9.71 7.02 -42.33
CA THR A 38 10.35 8.11 -41.57
C THR A 38 9.58 8.35 -40.27
N ILE A 39 10.16 7.98 -39.13
CA ILE A 39 9.63 8.25 -37.79
C ILE A 39 10.55 9.21 -37.05
N CYS A 40 9.99 10.18 -36.32
CA CYS A 40 10.82 11.07 -35.49
C CYS A 40 11.33 10.30 -34.26
N GLY A 41 12.43 10.81 -33.68
CA GLY A 41 13.02 10.21 -32.48
C GLY A 41 12.04 10.07 -31.31
N ALA A 42 11.09 11.00 -31.16
CA ALA A 42 10.07 10.92 -30.11
C ALA A 42 9.07 9.76 -30.34
N CYS A 43 8.61 9.57 -31.58
CA CYS A 43 7.75 8.43 -31.93
C CYS A 43 8.51 7.10 -31.85
N TYR A 44 9.79 7.08 -32.23
CA TYR A 44 10.65 5.91 -32.08
C TYR A 44 10.83 5.53 -30.60
N GLU A 45 11.14 6.49 -29.73
CA GLU A 45 11.27 6.24 -28.29
C GLU A 45 9.94 5.87 -27.62
N GLY A 46 8.81 6.42 -28.10
CA GLY A 46 7.47 6.01 -27.68
C GLY A 46 7.19 4.54 -28.00
N VAL A 47 7.44 4.12 -29.25
CA VAL A 47 7.28 2.71 -29.66
C VAL A 47 8.27 1.81 -28.92
N ARG A 48 9.52 2.24 -28.74
CA ARG A 48 10.53 1.50 -27.98
C ARG A 48 10.14 1.30 -26.52
N SER A 49 9.54 2.31 -25.88
CA SER A 49 9.03 2.21 -24.51
C SER A 49 7.90 1.18 -24.41
N ILE A 50 7.01 1.14 -25.40
CA ILE A 50 5.94 0.14 -25.50
C ILE A 50 6.54 -1.25 -25.71
N ILE A 51 7.50 -1.42 -26.63
CA ILE A 51 8.19 -2.70 -26.87
C ILE A 51 8.93 -3.17 -25.62
N ASN A 52 9.61 -2.28 -24.90
CA ASN A 52 10.34 -2.63 -23.68
C ASN A 52 9.39 -3.01 -22.53
N MET A 53 8.24 -2.34 -22.45
CA MET A 53 7.15 -2.75 -21.57
C MET A 53 6.67 -4.16 -21.93
N MET A 54 6.52 -4.49 -23.22
CA MET A 54 6.16 -5.83 -23.69
C MET A 54 7.23 -6.91 -23.39
N SER A 55 8.52 -6.61 -23.56
CA SER A 55 9.62 -7.56 -23.33
C SER A 55 9.86 -7.89 -21.86
N ASN A 56 9.60 -6.93 -20.95
CA ASN A 56 9.68 -7.18 -19.51
C ASN A 56 8.64 -8.19 -18.99
N PHE A 57 7.59 -8.49 -19.78
CA PHE A 57 6.63 -9.57 -19.48
C PHE A 57 7.08 -10.95 -19.98
N GLU A 58 8.09 -11.04 -20.85
CA GLU A 58 8.58 -12.32 -21.39
C GLU A 58 9.59 -13.03 -20.47
N THR A 59 10.35 -12.28 -19.66
CA THR A 59 11.43 -12.82 -18.82
C THR A 59 10.96 -13.52 -17.54
N GLU A 60 9.69 -13.37 -17.14
CA GLU A 60 9.15 -14.03 -15.94
C GLU A 60 8.77 -15.52 -16.13
N LYS A 61 8.91 -16.09 -17.34
CA LYS A 61 8.44 -17.45 -17.66
C LYS A 61 9.54 -18.50 -17.94
N VAL A 62 10.47 -18.80 -17.02
CA VAL A 62 11.19 -20.10 -17.06
C VAL A 62 11.62 -20.62 -15.67
N LYS A 63 10.88 -21.58 -15.11
CA LYS A 63 11.43 -22.78 -14.43
C LYS A 63 10.48 -23.97 -14.66
N PRO A 64 10.89 -25.05 -15.33
CA PRO A 64 10.02 -26.20 -15.53
C PRO A 64 10.07 -27.14 -14.31
N VAL A 65 8.90 -27.45 -13.75
CA VAL A 65 8.72 -28.56 -12.79
C VAL A 65 8.43 -29.82 -13.60
N VAL A 66 9.29 -30.83 -13.48
CA VAL A 66 9.15 -32.15 -14.10
C VAL A 66 7.96 -32.89 -13.47
N ALA A 67 6.98 -33.27 -14.27
CA ALA A 67 5.82 -34.05 -13.84
C ALA A 67 6.05 -35.56 -14.02
N ASN A 68 5.72 -36.34 -13.00
CA ASN A 68 5.67 -37.81 -13.02
C ASN A 68 4.21 -38.26 -13.36
N PRO A 69 3.96 -39.28 -14.18
CA PRO A 69 2.61 -39.60 -14.63
C PRO A 69 1.97 -40.72 -13.80
N ASN A 70 0.75 -40.52 -13.31
CA ASN A 70 -0.25 -41.59 -13.31
C ASN A 70 -1.69 -41.04 -13.24
N PRO A 71 -2.68 -41.74 -13.86
CA PRO A 71 -4.01 -41.21 -14.14
C PRO A 71 -5.07 -41.71 -13.14
N ASN A 72 -6.05 -40.87 -12.83
CA ASN A 72 -7.46 -41.26 -12.71
C ASN A 72 -8.36 -40.00 -12.62
N PRO A 73 -9.49 -39.92 -13.35
CA PRO A 73 -10.32 -38.73 -13.40
C PRO A 73 -11.49 -38.80 -12.41
N SER A 74 -11.77 -37.70 -11.72
CA SER A 74 -13.08 -37.43 -11.11
C SER A 74 -13.37 -35.93 -11.13
N PRO A 75 -14.63 -35.51 -11.38
CA PRO A 75 -14.93 -34.14 -11.80
C PRO A 75 -15.25 -33.28 -10.57
N VAL A 76 -14.29 -32.47 -10.14
CA VAL A 76 -14.57 -31.33 -9.26
C VAL A 76 -13.81 -30.13 -9.82
N SER A 77 -14.57 -29.14 -10.28
CA SER A 77 -14.11 -27.89 -10.86
C SER A 77 -13.05 -27.20 -10.01
N ARG A 78 -11.78 -27.48 -10.29
CA ARG A 78 -10.66 -26.62 -9.91
C ARG A 78 -10.61 -25.44 -10.89
N ARG A 79 -11.04 -24.26 -10.45
CA ARG A 79 -10.60 -23.00 -11.06
C ARG A 79 -9.12 -22.84 -10.79
N ASN A 80 -8.30 -23.42 -11.67
CA ASN A 80 -6.87 -23.19 -11.70
C ASN A 80 -6.63 -22.05 -12.69
N SER A 81 -6.57 -20.81 -12.18
CA SER A 81 -6.26 -19.63 -13.00
C SER A 81 -4.75 -19.57 -13.28
N ASN A 82 -4.25 -20.55 -14.05
CA ASN A 82 -2.97 -20.45 -14.74
C ASN A 82 -3.18 -19.67 -16.04
N TYR A 83 -3.38 -18.35 -15.96
CA TYR A 83 -3.37 -17.49 -17.14
C TYR A 83 -1.92 -17.17 -17.52
N SER A 84 -1.23 -18.17 -18.05
CA SER A 84 -0.12 -17.91 -18.96
C SER A 84 -0.72 -17.44 -20.29
N PHE A 85 -1.16 -16.18 -20.35
CA PHE A 85 -1.56 -15.57 -21.60
C PHE A 85 -0.29 -15.13 -22.35
N SER A 86 -0.17 -15.53 -23.61
CA SER A 86 0.86 -15.04 -24.53
C SER A 86 0.16 -13.94 -25.32
N LEU A 87 0.44 -12.67 -25.01
CA LEU A 87 -0.07 -11.53 -25.75
C LEU A 87 0.67 -11.48 -27.09
N GLN A 88 0.13 -12.17 -28.11
CA GLN A 88 0.77 -12.27 -29.43
C GLN A 88 0.32 -11.16 -30.39
N THR A 89 -0.79 -10.47 -30.12
CA THR A 89 -1.38 -9.47 -31.03
C THR A 89 -1.84 -8.20 -30.32
N LEU A 90 -1.99 -7.10 -31.09
CA LEU A 90 -2.54 -5.83 -30.59
C LEU A 90 -3.98 -5.98 -30.09
N ASP A 91 -4.79 -6.82 -30.75
CA ASP A 91 -6.16 -7.13 -30.35
C ASP A 91 -6.21 -7.82 -28.99
N ASP A 92 -5.24 -8.69 -28.70
CA ASP A 92 -5.12 -9.33 -27.40
C ASP A 92 -4.80 -8.32 -26.29
N CYS A 93 -3.96 -7.32 -26.56
CA CYS A 93 -3.70 -6.21 -25.64
C CYS A 93 -4.94 -5.33 -25.42
N ILE A 94 -5.67 -5.00 -26.49
CA ILE A 94 -6.89 -4.19 -26.40
C ILE A 94 -7.93 -4.92 -25.54
N ARG A 95 -8.15 -6.20 -25.81
CA ARG A 95 -9.08 -7.03 -25.04
C ARG A 95 -8.68 -7.15 -23.58
N TRP A 96 -7.39 -7.39 -23.30
CA TRP A 96 -6.86 -7.42 -21.93
C TRP A 96 -7.09 -6.10 -21.19
N CYS A 97 -6.79 -4.95 -21.83
CA CYS A 97 -7.02 -3.63 -21.26
C CYS A 97 -8.51 -3.39 -20.95
N SER A 98 -9.40 -3.77 -21.85
CA SER A 98 -10.85 -3.65 -21.64
C SER A 98 -11.34 -4.50 -20.47
N GLU A 99 -10.90 -5.77 -20.40
CA GLU A 99 -11.25 -6.69 -19.31
C GLU A 99 -10.77 -6.15 -17.94
N HIS A 100 -9.54 -5.61 -17.87
CA HIS A 100 -9.02 -5.04 -16.63
C HIS A 100 -9.69 -3.72 -16.23
N LEU A 101 -10.09 -2.89 -17.20
CA LEU A 101 -10.86 -1.68 -16.92
C LEU A 101 -12.25 -2.02 -16.36
N GLU A 102 -12.90 -3.04 -16.91
CA GLU A 102 -14.18 -3.54 -16.42
C GLU A 102 -14.06 -4.07 -14.99
N GLN A 103 -13.03 -4.87 -14.69
CA GLN A 103 -12.75 -5.34 -13.33
C GLN A 103 -12.52 -4.18 -12.35
N PHE A 104 -11.75 -3.16 -12.73
CA PHE A 104 -11.52 -1.99 -11.90
C PHE A 104 -12.80 -1.20 -11.64
N ASN A 105 -13.64 -1.04 -12.66
CA ASN A 105 -14.94 -0.38 -12.51
C ASN A 105 -15.87 -1.18 -11.58
N GLN A 106 -15.92 -2.51 -11.73
CA GLN A 106 -16.71 -3.36 -10.83
C GLN A 106 -16.24 -3.22 -9.37
N GLN A 107 -14.93 -3.26 -9.12
CA GLN A 107 -14.38 -3.04 -7.78
C GLN A 107 -14.77 -1.66 -7.21
N LYS A 108 -14.82 -0.63 -8.05
CA LYS A 108 -15.26 0.70 -7.64
C LYS A 108 -16.74 0.72 -7.26
N GLU A 109 -17.60 0.05 -8.03
CA GLU A 109 -19.02 -0.09 -7.71
C GLU A 109 -19.24 -0.84 -6.40
N ASP A 110 -18.53 -1.95 -6.19
CA ASP A 110 -18.58 -2.73 -4.94
C ASP A 110 -18.14 -1.88 -3.74
N LEU A 111 -17.09 -1.07 -3.89
CA LEU A 111 -16.64 -0.13 -2.86
C LEU A 111 -17.70 0.93 -2.55
N VAL A 112 -18.40 1.45 -3.57
CA VAL A 112 -19.48 2.43 -3.38
C VAL A 112 -20.66 1.77 -2.63
N PHE A 113 -21.01 0.53 -2.95
CA PHE A 113 -22.03 -0.22 -2.22
C PHE A 113 -21.67 -0.36 -0.73
N LEU A 114 -20.41 -0.74 -0.44
CA LEU A 114 -19.94 -0.92 0.94
C LEU A 114 -19.83 0.37 1.75
N ARG A 115 -19.83 1.55 1.11
CA ARG A 115 -19.83 2.85 1.83
C ARG A 115 -21.04 3.05 2.73
N GLY A 116 -22.14 2.31 2.53
CA GLY A 116 -23.29 2.33 3.43
C GLY A 116 -22.92 2.04 4.89
N PHE A 117 -21.91 1.19 5.14
CA PHE A 117 -21.43 0.91 6.50
C PHE A 117 -20.77 2.13 7.16
N VAL A 118 -20.12 3.00 6.38
CA VAL A 118 -19.54 4.25 6.90
C VAL A 118 -20.66 5.21 7.32
N ALA A 119 -21.75 5.30 6.55
CA ALA A 119 -22.91 6.10 6.94
C ALA A 119 -23.56 5.55 8.22
N ALA A 120 -23.73 4.22 8.32
CA ALA A 120 -24.25 3.59 9.53
C ALA A 120 -23.40 3.92 10.78
N PHE A 121 -22.08 3.94 10.65
CA PHE A 121 -21.19 4.37 11.73
C PHE A 121 -21.33 5.85 12.07
N LYS A 122 -21.30 6.75 11.08
CA LYS A 122 -21.37 8.20 11.33
C LYS A 122 -22.72 8.64 11.91
N GLU A 123 -23.80 8.06 11.41
CA GLU A 123 -25.18 8.36 11.83
C GLU A 123 -25.63 7.51 13.03
N GLN A 124 -24.78 6.60 13.51
CA GLN A 124 -25.04 5.74 14.67
C GLN A 124 -26.31 4.88 14.51
N ILE A 125 -26.61 4.44 13.29
CA ILE A 125 -27.82 3.69 12.94
C ILE A 125 -27.73 2.29 13.54
N HIS A 126 -28.64 1.92 14.44
CA HIS A 126 -28.75 0.56 15.01
C HIS A 126 -27.47 0.02 15.67
N THR A 127 -26.68 0.89 16.31
CA THR A 127 -25.52 0.46 17.10
C THR A 127 -25.93 -0.39 18.29
N ASP A 128 -25.15 -1.44 18.58
CA ASP A 128 -25.47 -2.49 19.56
C ASP A 128 -24.35 -2.69 20.60
N ILE A 129 -23.29 -1.88 20.53
CA ILE A 129 -22.17 -1.88 21.48
C ILE A 129 -21.52 -0.50 21.62
N LEU A 130 -20.99 -0.22 22.80
CA LEU A 130 -20.16 0.95 23.10
C LEU A 130 -18.67 0.55 23.21
N VAL A 131 -17.80 1.22 22.46
CA VAL A 131 -16.35 1.01 22.54
C VAL A 131 -15.71 2.11 23.37
N ILE A 132 -15.08 1.72 24.48
CA ILE A 132 -14.53 2.63 25.47
C ILE A 132 -13.01 2.79 25.23
N PRO A 133 -12.50 4.03 25.07
CA PRO A 133 -11.06 4.27 24.95
C PRO A 133 -10.35 4.09 26.30
N GLY A 134 -9.06 3.77 26.28
CA GLY A 134 -8.31 3.45 27.48
C GLY A 134 -7.92 4.64 28.37
N ARG A 135 -7.61 5.79 27.77
CA ARG A 135 -7.04 6.96 28.47
C ARG A 135 -8.01 8.14 28.60
N HIS A 136 -9.20 7.86 29.13
CA HIS A 136 -10.32 8.81 29.23
C HIS A 136 -10.83 9.31 27.87
N GLY A 137 -12.14 9.50 27.78
CA GLY A 137 -12.83 9.90 26.56
C GLY A 137 -14.21 9.29 26.49
N PRO A 138 -15.15 9.89 25.75
CA PRO A 138 -16.49 9.35 25.64
C PRO A 138 -16.46 7.99 24.90
N PRO A 139 -17.30 7.03 25.30
CA PRO A 139 -17.51 5.81 24.53
C PRO A 139 -18.03 6.11 23.12
N ILE A 140 -17.61 5.32 22.14
CA ILE A 140 -18.05 5.45 20.75
C ILE A 140 -19.01 4.30 20.43
N PRO A 141 -20.25 4.56 20.01
CA PRO A 141 -21.15 3.49 19.60
C PRO A 141 -20.69 2.83 18.29
N ALA A 142 -20.90 1.52 18.19
CA ALA A 142 -20.45 0.69 17.08
C ALA A 142 -21.35 -0.54 16.89
N HIS A 143 -20.95 -1.42 15.96
CA HIS A 143 -21.66 -2.65 15.62
C HIS A 143 -20.80 -3.87 15.93
N LYS A 144 -21.30 -4.78 16.77
CA LYS A 144 -20.62 -6.04 17.12
C LYS A 144 -20.24 -6.83 15.87
N SER A 145 -21.15 -6.90 14.90
CA SER A 145 -20.96 -7.62 13.63
C SER A 145 -19.76 -7.09 12.83
N VAL A 146 -19.58 -5.77 12.75
CA VAL A 146 -18.46 -5.16 12.03
C VAL A 146 -17.16 -5.40 12.78
N LEU A 147 -17.14 -5.21 14.11
CA LEU A 147 -15.94 -5.46 14.91
C LEU A 147 -15.47 -6.92 14.78
N ALA A 148 -16.39 -7.87 14.95
CA ALA A 148 -16.11 -9.30 14.84
C ALA A 148 -15.67 -9.72 13.42
N ALA A 149 -16.24 -9.11 12.38
CA ALA A 149 -15.87 -9.42 10.99
C ALA A 149 -14.47 -8.91 10.61
N ARG A 150 -13.94 -7.90 11.32
CA ARG A 150 -12.67 -7.24 10.97
C ARG A 150 -11.48 -7.66 11.84
N SER A 151 -11.75 -8.31 12.97
CA SER A 151 -10.74 -8.73 13.94
C SER A 151 -11.19 -10.01 14.64
N GLU A 152 -10.33 -11.03 14.58
CA GLU A 152 -10.55 -12.28 15.32
C GLU A 152 -10.50 -12.05 16.83
N ILE A 153 -9.67 -11.10 17.29
CA ILE A 153 -9.61 -10.73 18.70
C ILE A 153 -10.93 -10.10 19.15
N PHE A 154 -11.49 -9.15 18.39
CA PHE A 154 -12.80 -8.59 18.73
C PHE A 154 -13.91 -9.65 18.67
N LYS A 155 -13.88 -10.54 17.68
CA LYS A 155 -14.82 -11.66 17.61
C LYS A 155 -14.78 -12.50 18.89
N ASN A 156 -13.59 -12.94 19.30
CA ASN A 156 -13.41 -13.77 20.49
C ASN A 156 -13.82 -13.01 21.78
N MET A 157 -13.50 -11.71 21.87
CA MET A 157 -13.91 -10.87 23.00
C MET A 157 -15.44 -10.81 23.10
N LEU A 158 -16.14 -10.64 21.99
CA LEU A 158 -17.60 -10.52 21.96
C LEU A 158 -18.31 -11.86 22.18
N GLU A 159 -17.75 -12.97 21.69
CA GLU A 159 -18.31 -14.31 21.87
C GLU A 159 -18.13 -14.83 23.32
N CYS A 160 -17.01 -14.50 23.97
CA CYS A 160 -16.79 -14.89 25.37
C CYS A 160 -17.77 -14.22 26.34
N ASP A 161 -18.24 -13.02 26.02
CA ASP A 161 -19.20 -12.25 26.82
C ASP A 161 -20.61 -12.87 26.79
N GLU A 162 -20.96 -13.65 25.76
CA GLU A 162 -22.27 -14.31 25.66
C GLU A 162 -22.36 -15.60 26.50
N CYS A 163 -21.22 -16.14 26.93
CA CYS A 163 -21.13 -17.45 27.57
C CYS A 163 -21.18 -17.40 29.11
N LYS A 164 -20.94 -16.24 29.74
CA LYS A 164 -20.70 -16.16 31.19
C LYS A 164 -21.52 -15.10 31.93
N GLU A 165 -22.02 -14.06 31.27
CA GLU A 165 -22.77 -12.96 31.92
C GLU A 165 -23.88 -12.42 31.01
N ALA A 166 -24.66 -11.44 31.50
CA ALA A 166 -25.55 -10.67 30.63
C ALA A 166 -24.69 -10.01 29.52
N PRO A 167 -25.15 -10.01 28.25
CA PRO A 167 -24.33 -9.57 27.13
C PRO A 167 -23.78 -8.18 27.40
N SER A 168 -22.45 -8.06 27.46
CA SER A 168 -21.80 -6.79 27.71
C SER A 168 -22.23 -5.79 26.63
N LYS A 169 -22.67 -4.63 27.10
CA LYS A 169 -23.04 -3.50 26.22
C LYS A 169 -21.81 -2.68 25.82
N SER A 170 -20.62 -3.04 26.28
CA SER A 170 -19.40 -2.30 25.99
C SER A 170 -18.13 -3.14 26.00
N ILE A 171 -17.15 -2.75 25.19
CA ILE A 171 -15.78 -3.26 25.23
C ILE A 171 -14.79 -2.12 25.48
N THR A 172 -13.70 -2.40 26.19
CA THR A 172 -12.65 -1.40 26.43
C THR A 172 -11.41 -1.72 25.61
N ILE A 173 -10.85 -0.70 24.95
CA ILE A 173 -9.60 -0.78 24.18
C ILE A 173 -8.56 0.07 24.93
N PRO A 174 -7.78 -0.55 25.85
CA PRO A 174 -6.99 0.20 26.84
C PRO A 174 -5.79 0.95 26.25
N ASP A 175 -5.31 0.55 25.08
CA ASP A 175 -4.06 1.07 24.52
C ASP A 175 -4.26 2.25 23.56
N VAL A 176 -5.51 2.65 23.31
CA VAL A 176 -5.84 3.75 22.38
C VAL A 176 -6.54 4.90 23.12
N LYS A 177 -6.20 6.12 22.71
CA LYS A 177 -6.91 7.35 23.10
C LYS A 177 -8.19 7.49 22.27
N HIS A 178 -9.06 8.42 22.65
CA HIS A 178 -10.31 8.65 21.95
C HIS A 178 -10.14 8.97 20.45
N GLU A 179 -9.23 9.87 20.08
CA GLU A 179 -8.99 10.21 18.66
C GLU A 179 -8.41 9.03 17.85
N GLU A 180 -7.52 8.25 18.48
CA GLU A 180 -6.91 7.06 17.88
C GLU A 180 -7.97 5.95 17.71
N LEU A 181 -8.89 5.84 18.67
CA LEU A 181 -10.04 4.93 18.61
C LEU A 181 -11.00 5.32 17.50
N GLU A 182 -11.30 6.60 17.35
CA GLU A 182 -12.15 7.09 16.26
C GLU A 182 -11.54 6.74 14.90
N CYS A 183 -10.23 6.93 14.73
CA CYS A 183 -9.51 6.55 13.51
C CYS A 183 -9.52 5.04 13.29
N LEU A 184 -9.30 4.25 14.34
CA LEU A 184 -9.37 2.79 14.27
C LEU A 184 -10.75 2.34 13.80
N LEU A 185 -11.81 2.82 14.45
CA LEU A 185 -13.18 2.47 14.09
C LEU A 185 -13.51 2.93 12.67
N GLU A 186 -13.22 4.18 12.31
CA GLU A 186 -13.41 4.69 10.95
C GLU A 186 -12.78 3.74 9.91
N PHE A 187 -11.54 3.29 10.14
CA PHE A 187 -10.87 2.32 9.27
C PHE A 187 -11.58 0.96 9.21
N LEU A 188 -12.13 0.45 10.31
CA LEU A 188 -12.88 -0.82 10.31
C LEU A 188 -14.14 -0.76 9.43
N TYR A 189 -14.76 0.42 9.31
CA TYR A 189 -15.93 0.64 8.45
C TYR A 189 -15.57 0.95 7.00
N SER A 190 -14.55 1.78 6.76
CA SER A 190 -14.22 2.29 5.42
C SER A 190 -13.12 1.50 4.69
N GLY A 191 -12.24 0.80 5.42
CA GLY A 191 -11.00 0.23 4.89
C GLY A 191 -9.92 1.27 4.52
N SER A 192 -10.11 2.54 4.87
CA SER A 192 -9.18 3.62 4.54
C SER A 192 -9.24 4.79 5.53
N LEU A 193 -8.14 5.53 5.64
CA LEU A 193 -8.07 6.76 6.42
C LEU A 193 -7.51 7.89 5.56
N GLY A 194 -7.93 9.12 5.87
CA GLY A 194 -7.29 10.31 5.31
C GLY A 194 -5.83 10.39 5.74
N GLU A 195 -4.98 10.91 4.87
CA GLU A 195 -3.52 10.95 5.07
C GLU A 195 -3.13 11.70 6.35
N GLU A 196 -3.78 12.82 6.65
CA GLU A 196 -3.55 13.60 7.89
C GLU A 196 -3.83 12.78 9.17
N LYS A 197 -4.96 12.05 9.20
CA LYS A 197 -5.31 11.19 10.34
C LYS A 197 -4.31 10.05 10.49
N LEU A 198 -3.91 9.45 9.36
CA LEU A 198 -2.94 8.38 9.35
C LEU A 198 -1.59 8.86 9.85
N GLU A 199 -1.06 9.97 9.31
CA GLU A 199 0.20 10.58 9.75
C GLU A 199 0.24 10.80 11.26
N LYS A 200 -0.81 11.43 11.79
CA LYS A 200 -0.90 11.78 13.21
C LYS A 200 -0.95 10.56 14.13
N HIS A 201 -1.54 9.45 13.68
CA HIS A 201 -1.86 8.30 14.55
C HIS A 201 -1.23 6.97 14.09
N VAL A 202 -0.34 6.96 13.09
CA VAL A 202 0.18 5.73 12.46
C VAL A 202 0.80 4.76 13.46
N TYR A 203 1.54 5.24 14.46
CA TYR A 203 2.20 4.37 15.43
C TYR A 203 1.21 3.70 16.39
N ALA A 204 0.18 4.42 16.83
CA ALA A 204 -0.89 3.87 17.67
C ALA A 204 -1.76 2.89 16.87
N LEU A 205 -2.09 3.25 15.62
CA LEU A 205 -2.85 2.39 14.72
C LEU A 205 -2.09 1.12 14.34
N SER A 206 -0.76 1.18 14.17
CA SER A 206 0.07 0.00 13.89
C SER A 206 0.04 -0.98 15.06
N GLN A 207 0.23 -0.49 16.29
CA GLN A 207 0.16 -1.31 17.50
C GLN A 207 -1.24 -1.91 17.71
N ALA A 208 -2.29 -1.11 17.50
CA ALA A 208 -3.66 -1.60 17.57
C ALA A 208 -3.94 -2.66 16.50
N ALA A 209 -3.46 -2.45 15.26
CA ALA A 209 -3.63 -3.40 14.18
C ALA A 209 -2.95 -4.74 14.47
N ASP A 210 -1.75 -4.72 15.05
CA ASP A 210 -1.04 -5.92 15.45
C ASP A 210 -1.76 -6.62 16.62
N LYS A 211 -2.03 -5.88 17.70
CA LYS A 211 -2.67 -6.42 18.92
C LYS A 211 -4.05 -7.02 18.65
N TYR A 212 -4.86 -6.36 17.83
CA TYR A 212 -6.21 -6.82 17.49
C TYR A 212 -6.24 -7.66 16.21
N VAL A 213 -5.09 -8.01 15.63
CA VAL A 213 -4.97 -8.87 14.44
C VAL A 213 -5.87 -8.34 13.30
N ILE A 214 -5.56 -7.14 12.82
CA ILE A 214 -6.22 -6.47 11.69
C ILE A 214 -5.19 -6.30 10.57
N PRO A 215 -4.91 -7.35 9.76
CA PRO A 215 -3.81 -7.35 8.78
C PRO A 215 -3.94 -6.24 7.74
N HIS A 216 -5.16 -5.86 7.38
CA HIS A 216 -5.40 -4.81 6.39
C HIS A 216 -4.92 -3.45 6.88
N LEU A 217 -5.18 -3.12 8.16
CA LEU A 217 -4.70 -1.88 8.78
C LEU A 217 -3.18 -1.91 8.94
N LEU A 218 -2.63 -3.03 9.41
CA LEU A 218 -1.18 -3.16 9.60
C LEU A 218 -0.42 -2.95 8.29
N LYS A 219 -0.91 -3.55 7.18
CA LYS A 219 -0.35 -3.35 5.84
C LYS A 219 -0.56 -1.92 5.31
N HIS A 220 -1.64 -1.25 5.70
CA HIS A 220 -1.88 0.14 5.34
C HIS A 220 -0.87 1.07 6.04
N CYS A 221 -0.66 0.87 7.34
CA CYS A 221 0.36 1.57 8.12
C CYS A 221 1.78 1.29 7.61
N GLU A 222 2.12 0.04 7.29
CA GLU A 222 3.43 -0.32 6.72
C GLU A 222 3.71 0.48 5.44
N ARG A 223 2.75 0.52 4.50
CA ARG A 223 2.92 1.27 3.25
C ARG A 223 3.17 2.75 3.50
N TYR A 224 2.40 3.34 4.40
CA TYR A 224 2.58 4.74 4.77
C TYR A 224 3.98 4.98 5.37
N LEU A 225 4.38 4.20 6.38
CA LEU A 225 5.68 4.32 7.05
C LEU A 225 6.87 4.14 6.09
N LEU A 226 6.76 3.23 5.12
CA LEU A 226 7.77 3.07 4.08
C LEU A 226 7.84 4.28 3.14
N SER A 227 6.70 4.84 2.76
CA SER A 227 6.64 5.99 1.85
C SER A 227 7.05 7.31 2.50
N SER A 228 6.84 7.46 3.82
CA SER A 228 7.16 8.67 4.59
C SER A 228 8.48 8.56 5.36
N LEU A 229 9.27 7.50 5.12
CA LEU A 229 10.49 7.24 5.86
C LEU A 229 11.52 8.38 5.69
N SER A 230 11.96 8.93 6.81
CA SER A 230 12.89 10.05 6.88
C SER A 230 13.80 9.94 8.10
N THR A 231 14.89 10.72 8.14
CA THR A 231 15.77 10.76 9.32
C THR A 231 15.05 11.25 10.59
N CYS A 232 13.93 11.96 10.44
CA CYS A 232 13.15 12.49 11.55
C CYS A 232 12.29 11.43 12.24
N ASN A 233 11.84 10.40 11.50
CA ASN A 233 10.91 9.38 12.00
C ASN A 233 11.50 7.95 11.99
N ALA A 234 12.62 7.71 11.32
CA ALA A 234 13.15 6.36 11.12
C ALA A 234 13.44 5.58 12.43
N LEU A 235 13.85 6.25 13.51
CA LEU A 235 14.05 5.60 14.81
C LEU A 235 12.73 5.09 15.40
N GLU A 236 11.68 5.90 15.36
CA GLU A 236 10.34 5.54 15.84
C GLU A 236 9.71 4.46 14.95
N THR A 237 9.90 4.56 13.62
CA THR A 237 9.49 3.52 12.66
C THR A 237 10.16 2.19 12.94
N LEU A 238 11.44 2.20 13.33
CA LEU A 238 12.18 0.98 13.69
C LEU A 238 11.62 0.32 14.95
N GLU A 239 11.31 1.11 15.98
CA GLU A 239 10.68 0.61 17.22
C GLU A 239 9.32 -0.05 16.92
N ILE A 240 8.52 0.56 16.05
CA ILE A 240 7.21 0.04 15.68
C ILE A 240 7.31 -1.21 14.81
N ALA A 241 8.28 -1.25 13.89
CA ALA A 241 8.55 -2.43 13.08
C ALA A 241 8.95 -3.63 13.95
N ASP A 242 9.74 -3.41 14.99
CA ASP A 242 10.12 -4.45 15.96
C ASP A 242 8.92 -4.88 16.82
N THR A 243 8.18 -3.93 17.36
CA THR A 243 7.00 -4.17 18.20
C THR A 243 5.95 -5.01 17.49
N CYS A 244 5.65 -4.68 16.23
CA CYS A 244 4.65 -5.41 15.43
C CYS A 244 5.24 -6.63 14.69
N SER A 245 6.49 -7.02 14.98
CA SER A 245 7.19 -8.10 14.29
C SER A 245 7.17 -7.98 12.74
N ASN A 246 7.17 -6.76 12.21
CA ASN A 246 7.14 -6.50 10.78
C ASN A 246 8.58 -6.49 10.21
N GLN A 247 9.03 -7.67 9.80
CA GLN A 247 10.41 -7.87 9.35
C GLN A 247 10.78 -7.00 8.13
N LYS A 248 9.88 -6.87 7.16
CA LYS A 248 10.14 -6.09 5.94
C LYS A 248 10.31 -4.61 6.24
N LEU A 249 9.44 -4.05 7.08
CA LEU A 249 9.56 -2.66 7.54
C LEU A 249 10.86 -2.47 8.33
N LYS A 250 11.20 -3.43 9.20
CA LYS A 250 12.38 -3.40 10.05
C LYS A 250 13.68 -3.39 9.23
N GLU A 251 13.83 -4.32 8.29
CA GLU A 251 15.01 -4.41 7.41
C GLU A 251 15.18 -3.14 6.58
N THR A 252 14.11 -2.69 5.93
CA THR A 252 14.15 -1.48 5.08
C THR A 252 14.50 -0.24 5.90
N THR A 253 13.95 -0.13 7.11
CA THR A 253 14.23 0.99 8.02
C THR A 253 15.66 0.96 8.53
N LEU A 254 16.17 -0.21 8.90
CA LEU A 254 17.55 -0.38 9.32
C LEU A 254 18.53 -0.02 8.20
N ASP A 255 18.29 -0.48 6.98
CA ASP A 255 19.11 -0.13 5.81
C ASP A 255 19.14 1.38 5.57
N PHE A 256 17.98 2.05 5.70
CA PHE A 256 17.90 3.50 5.60
C PHE A 256 18.69 4.22 6.70
N LEU A 257 18.59 3.74 7.95
CA LEU A 257 19.30 4.30 9.09
C LEU A 257 20.81 4.14 8.96
N VAL A 258 21.29 2.96 8.53
CA VAL A 258 22.73 2.73 8.32
C VAL A 258 23.30 3.66 7.24
N LYS A 259 22.56 3.90 6.16
CA LYS A 259 22.97 4.86 5.10
C LYS A 259 23.03 6.30 5.59
N ASN A 260 22.32 6.65 6.66
CA ASN A 260 22.23 8.00 7.21
C ASN A 260 22.79 8.08 8.64
N ILE A 261 23.65 7.13 9.02
CA ILE A 261 24.03 6.91 10.42
C ILE A 261 24.63 8.16 11.06
N ASP A 262 25.46 8.92 10.33
CA ASP A 262 26.11 10.15 10.80
C ASP A 262 25.10 11.20 11.27
N ARG A 263 23.98 11.34 10.53
CA ARG A 263 22.89 12.27 10.87
C ARG A 263 22.06 11.77 12.03
N VAL A 264 21.86 10.45 12.12
CA VAL A 264 21.06 9.81 13.17
C VAL A 264 21.76 9.92 14.51
N VAL A 265 23.04 9.51 14.61
CA VAL A 265 23.80 9.49 15.88
C VAL A 265 24.05 10.89 16.44
N SER A 266 24.10 11.90 15.57
CA SER A 266 24.25 13.31 15.96
C SER A 266 22.93 13.93 16.46
N SER A 267 21.80 13.23 16.32
CA SER A 267 20.49 13.76 16.71
C SER A 267 20.19 13.50 18.20
N PRO A 268 19.53 14.43 18.91
CA PRO A 268 19.11 14.20 20.30
C PRO A 268 18.08 13.07 20.44
N LYS A 269 17.36 12.74 19.35
CA LYS A 269 16.42 11.61 19.31
C LYS A 269 17.12 10.26 19.47
N PHE A 270 18.38 10.16 19.05
CA PHE A 270 19.15 8.93 19.16
C PHE A 270 19.43 8.57 20.62
N GLU A 271 19.83 9.53 21.45
CA GLU A 271 20.06 9.29 22.88
C GLU A 271 18.81 8.72 23.58
N ALA A 272 17.65 9.32 23.32
CA ALA A 272 16.37 8.81 23.83
C ALA A 272 16.06 7.39 23.31
N PHE A 273 16.35 7.12 22.04
CA PHE A 273 16.18 5.80 21.42
C PHE A 273 17.09 4.74 22.05
N VAL A 274 18.35 5.07 22.37
CA VAL A 274 19.28 4.14 23.03
C VAL A 274 18.72 3.66 24.36
N HIS A 275 18.10 4.56 25.13
CA HIS A 275 17.49 4.21 26.42
C HIS A 275 16.21 3.40 26.27
N ARG A 276 15.37 3.71 25.29
CA ARG A 276 14.10 2.98 25.08
C ARG A 276 14.31 1.59 24.49
N SER A 277 15.24 1.48 23.54
CA SER A 277 15.43 0.28 22.72
C SER A 277 16.91 -0.11 22.59
N PRO A 278 17.55 -0.61 23.67
CA PRO A 278 18.97 -0.98 23.63
C PRO A 278 19.29 -2.09 22.63
N HIS A 279 18.39 -3.07 22.47
CA HIS A 279 18.59 -4.19 21.53
C HIS A 279 18.59 -3.72 20.08
N LEU A 280 17.71 -2.79 19.71
CA LEU A 280 17.67 -2.19 18.38
C LEU A 280 18.89 -1.33 18.12
N THR A 281 19.39 -0.64 19.14
CA THR A 281 20.66 0.11 19.06
C THR A 281 21.82 -0.81 18.74
N VAL A 282 21.96 -1.93 19.46
CA VAL A 282 23.01 -2.93 19.19
C VAL A 282 22.90 -3.47 17.77
N GLN A 283 21.68 -3.78 17.30
CA GLN A 283 21.46 -4.23 15.92
C GLN A 283 21.90 -3.18 14.89
N LEU A 284 21.43 -1.94 15.03
CA LEU A 284 21.77 -0.83 14.13
C LEU A 284 23.27 -0.60 14.06
N VAL A 285 23.92 -0.49 15.21
CA VAL A 285 25.37 -0.23 15.31
C VAL A 285 26.18 -1.39 14.72
N THR A 286 25.80 -2.63 15.03
CA THR A 286 26.44 -3.82 14.47
C THR A 286 26.39 -3.83 12.94
N MET A 287 25.21 -3.53 12.37
CA MET A 287 25.08 -3.46 10.91
C MET A 287 25.85 -2.28 10.29
N ALA A 288 25.89 -1.13 10.96
CA ALA A 288 26.65 0.02 10.50
C ALA A 288 28.16 -0.31 10.41
N PHE A 289 28.73 -0.94 11.43
CA PHE A 289 30.14 -1.35 11.41
C PHE A 289 30.42 -2.47 10.40
N ALA A 290 29.50 -3.44 10.24
CA ALA A 290 29.66 -4.50 9.25
C ALA A 290 29.65 -3.97 7.81
N ASN A 291 28.89 -2.90 7.53
CA ASN A 291 28.88 -2.26 6.23
C ASN A 291 30.09 -1.35 5.99
N ALA A 292 30.66 -0.75 7.04
CA ALA A 292 31.90 0.05 6.92
C ALA A 292 33.16 -0.82 6.68
N ALA A 293 33.09 -2.12 6.95
CA ALA A 293 34.17 -3.07 6.73
C ALA A 293 34.21 -3.69 5.31
N LYS A 294 33.25 -3.32 4.44
CA LYS A 294 33.16 -3.75 3.03
C LYS A 294 33.54 -2.61 2.10
#